data_AF-A0A2C5ZXH8-F1
#
_entry.id   AF-A0A2C5ZXH8-F1
#
_cell.length_a   1.000
_cell.length_b   1.000
_cell.length_c   1.000
_cell.angle_alpha   90.00
_cell.angle_beta   90.00
_cell.angle_gamma   90.00
#
_symmetry.space_group_name_H-M   'P 1'
#
loop_
_entity.id
_entity.type
_entity.pdbx_description
1 polymer ?
#
loop_
_entity_poly.entity_id
_entity_poly.type
_entity_poly.pdbx_seq_one_letter_code
_entity_poly.pdbx_strand_id
1 'polypeptide(L)'
;MADSSPPLADSSPPPSPPGPRQPPPALAGPLSAPYAFPRHRLKRRLTQANKTPLVLVACGSFSPVTVLHLQMFEMTGRYVRDTDFDVVGSYLSPVSDAYNKPSLARARDRVAMCTLAVEADDANASIMVDPWETLRCDDAGRPVYTRTADTLRHFDYEINHVLGGIQAADGSRLDARIALLIGADVAMTMSDPNVWDPADIDVILGTYGAFIVERPAQTDIRKALRPLERYHKIWVVSSFYNDVSSTKIRAQLRNSEMVLDLPKPVFDYIRTHALYRDAGPNDQQDKKQHQGAAAQ
;
A
#
# COMPACT_ATOMS: atom_id res chain seq x y z
N MET A 1 5.24 -66.57 13.69
CA MET A 1 5.39 -66.13 12.29
C MET A 1 4.49 -64.92 12.14
N ALA A 2 5.08 -63.72 12.13
CA ALA A 2 4.33 -62.48 12.00
C ALA A 2 4.25 -62.11 10.51
N ASP A 3 3.03 -61.95 10.04
CA ASP A 3 2.67 -61.53 8.69
C ASP A 3 2.92 -60.01 8.54
N SER A 4 3.75 -59.63 7.57
CA SER A 4 4.12 -58.25 7.27
C SER A 4 3.78 -57.96 5.81
N SER A 5 2.52 -57.56 5.57
CA SER A 5 2.12 -56.99 4.29
C SER A 5 2.41 -55.47 4.28
N PRO A 6 2.98 -54.92 3.19
CA PRO A 6 3.25 -53.49 3.09
C PRO A 6 1.97 -52.67 2.85
N PRO A 7 1.93 -51.39 3.27
CA PRO A 7 0.75 -50.54 3.08
C PRO A 7 0.56 -50.18 1.60
N LEU A 8 -0.71 -50.21 1.17
CA LEU A 8 -1.16 -49.78 -0.15
C LEU A 8 -0.85 -48.29 -0.35
N ALA A 9 -0.18 -47.96 -1.46
CA ALA A 9 0.07 -46.59 -1.86
C ALA A 9 -1.25 -45.88 -2.19
N ASP A 10 -1.48 -44.73 -1.55
CA ASP A 10 -2.57 -43.81 -1.88
C ASP A 10 -2.44 -43.37 -3.35
N SER A 11 -3.44 -43.72 -4.15
CA SER A 11 -3.51 -43.52 -5.59
C SER A 11 -4.30 -42.26 -5.97
N SER A 12 -4.49 -41.34 -5.02
CA SER A 12 -5.15 -40.07 -5.28
C SER A 12 -4.37 -39.26 -6.31
N PRO A 13 -4.99 -38.85 -7.45
CA PRO A 13 -4.33 -38.03 -8.44
C PRO A 13 -3.92 -36.68 -7.82
N PRO A 14 -2.80 -36.08 -8.28
CA PRO A 14 -2.39 -34.78 -7.80
C PRO A 14 -3.51 -33.75 -8.05
N PRO A 15 -3.71 -32.78 -7.13
CA PRO A 15 -4.70 -31.74 -7.31
C PRO A 15 -4.44 -31.02 -8.63
N SER A 16 -5.51 -30.84 -9.42
CA SER A 16 -5.42 -30.14 -10.69
C SER A 16 -4.85 -28.73 -10.47
N PRO A 17 -3.98 -28.23 -11.38
CA PRO A 17 -3.45 -26.89 -11.26
C PRO A 17 -4.61 -25.88 -11.17
N PRO A 18 -4.52 -24.86 -10.30
CA PRO A 18 -5.56 -23.85 -10.21
C PRO A 18 -5.80 -23.26 -11.59
N GLY A 19 -7.06 -23.23 -12.03
CA GLY A 19 -7.44 -22.62 -13.29
C GLY A 19 -7.04 -21.15 -13.36
N PRO A 20 -7.00 -20.55 -14.56
CA PRO A 20 -6.65 -19.15 -14.72
C PRO A 20 -7.54 -18.28 -13.83
N ARG A 21 -6.91 -17.42 -13.02
CA ARG A 21 -7.61 -16.50 -12.10
C ARG A 21 -8.53 -15.61 -12.93
N GLN A 22 -9.84 -15.64 -12.65
CA GLN A 22 -10.76 -14.71 -13.30
C GLN A 22 -10.33 -13.28 -12.99
N PRO A 23 -10.25 -12.38 -13.98
CA PRO A 23 -9.82 -11.02 -13.76
C PRO A 23 -10.82 -10.32 -12.82
N PRO A 24 -10.34 -9.50 -11.86
CA PRO A 24 -11.23 -8.67 -11.08
C PRO A 24 -12.02 -7.76 -12.04
N PRO A 25 -13.32 -7.52 -11.81
CA PRO A 25 -14.08 -6.60 -12.63
C PRO A 25 -13.47 -5.20 -12.53
N ALA A 26 -13.45 -4.47 -13.66
CA ALA A 26 -13.07 -3.07 -13.65
C ALA A 26 -13.99 -2.29 -12.71
N LEU A 27 -13.41 -1.46 -11.84
CA LEU A 27 -14.19 -0.58 -10.99
C LEU A 27 -14.73 0.57 -11.83
N ALA A 28 -16.03 0.48 -12.14
CA ALA A 28 -16.74 1.49 -12.91
C ALA A 28 -17.04 2.73 -12.05
N GLY A 29 -16.97 3.90 -12.67
CA GLY A 29 -17.36 5.17 -12.06
C GLY A 29 -16.73 6.36 -12.78
N PRO A 30 -17.35 7.55 -12.70
CA PRO A 30 -16.77 8.74 -13.30
C PRO A 30 -15.49 9.16 -12.57
N LEU A 31 -14.59 9.79 -13.33
CA LEU A 31 -13.38 10.43 -12.82
C LEU A 31 -13.48 11.94 -13.05
N SER A 32 -12.99 12.71 -12.09
CA SER A 32 -13.01 14.18 -12.12
C SER A 32 -12.01 14.79 -13.11
N ALA A 33 -11.05 14.01 -13.60
CA ALA A 33 -10.06 14.41 -14.60
C ALA A 33 -9.63 13.21 -15.46
N PRO A 34 -9.05 13.44 -16.65
CA PRO A 34 -8.44 12.37 -17.45
C PRO A 34 -7.40 11.59 -16.64
N TYR A 35 -7.45 10.27 -16.76
CA TYR A 35 -6.59 9.36 -16.03
C TYR A 35 -5.86 8.42 -16.98
N ALA A 36 -4.59 8.19 -16.69
CA ALA A 36 -3.80 7.12 -17.28
C ALA A 36 -3.00 6.44 -16.18
N PHE A 37 -3.04 5.10 -16.15
CA PHE A 37 -2.31 4.32 -15.15
C PHE A 37 -0.79 4.63 -15.21
N PRO A 38 -0.17 5.10 -14.10
CA PRO A 38 1.24 5.42 -14.09
C PRO A 38 2.09 4.15 -14.27
N ARG A 39 2.87 4.09 -15.35
CA ARG A 39 3.68 2.91 -15.68
C ARG A 39 5.14 3.23 -16.00
N HIS A 40 5.55 4.49 -15.86
CA HIS A 40 6.85 4.97 -16.34
C HIS A 40 8.05 4.42 -15.54
N ARG A 41 7.84 3.99 -14.28
CA ARG A 41 8.84 3.28 -13.46
C ARG A 41 8.48 1.80 -13.23
N LEU A 42 7.41 1.30 -13.84
CA LEU A 42 7.02 -0.12 -13.76
C LEU A 42 7.94 -0.95 -14.66
N LYS A 43 8.69 -1.89 -14.08
CA LYS A 43 9.46 -2.86 -14.87
C LYS A 43 8.50 -3.78 -15.62
N ARG A 44 8.57 -3.77 -16.95
CA ARG A 44 7.72 -4.62 -17.82
C ARG A 44 8.29 -6.02 -18.07
N ARG A 45 9.51 -6.26 -17.58
CA ARG A 45 10.24 -7.53 -17.65
C ARG A 45 10.86 -7.82 -16.29
N LEU A 46 10.81 -9.09 -15.87
CA LEU A 46 11.48 -9.56 -14.66
C LEU A 46 12.98 -9.29 -14.73
N THR A 47 13.55 -8.84 -13.61
CA THR A 47 14.99 -8.63 -13.47
C THR A 47 15.70 -9.84 -12.89
N GLN A 48 14.98 -10.69 -12.15
CA GLN A 48 15.50 -11.95 -11.62
C GLN A 48 14.68 -13.13 -12.14
N ALA A 49 15.36 -14.07 -12.83
CA ALA A 49 14.72 -15.28 -13.33
C ALA A 49 14.16 -16.12 -12.16
N ASN A 50 13.03 -16.79 -12.39
CA ASN A 50 12.34 -17.66 -11.42
C ASN A 50 11.74 -16.97 -10.18
N LYS A 51 11.82 -15.64 -10.08
CA LYS A 51 11.13 -14.89 -9.01
C LYS A 51 9.72 -14.49 -9.41
N THR A 52 8.84 -14.39 -8.42
CA THR A 52 7.48 -13.87 -8.55
C THR A 52 7.52 -12.34 -8.67
N PRO A 53 7.00 -11.73 -9.75
CA PRO A 53 6.93 -10.28 -9.84
C PRO A 53 6.02 -9.71 -8.74
N LEU A 54 6.51 -8.71 -8.02
CA LEU A 54 5.85 -8.09 -6.89
C LEU A 54 5.65 -6.59 -7.12
N VAL A 55 4.44 -6.11 -6.86
CA VAL A 55 4.08 -4.70 -6.85
C VAL A 55 3.65 -4.31 -5.45
N LEU A 56 4.32 -3.31 -4.88
CA LEU A 56 4.03 -2.78 -3.55
C LEU A 56 3.12 -1.56 -3.68
N VAL A 57 2.00 -1.55 -2.97
CA VAL A 57 1.05 -0.42 -2.97
C VAL A 57 0.89 0.09 -1.54
N ALA A 58 1.31 1.33 -1.28
CA ALA A 58 1.04 2.02 -0.02
C ALA A 58 -0.18 2.93 -0.20
N CYS A 59 -1.31 2.53 0.37
CA CYS A 59 -2.52 3.36 0.45
C CYS A 59 -2.45 4.22 1.72
N GLY A 60 -2.86 5.48 1.64
CA GLY A 60 -2.93 6.30 2.84
C GLY A 60 -3.21 7.77 2.61
N SER A 61 -3.36 8.51 3.72
CA SER A 61 -3.64 9.93 3.64
C SER A 61 -2.51 10.74 3.01
N PHE A 62 -1.24 10.48 3.38
CA PHE A 62 -0.08 11.28 2.96
C PHE A 62 -0.29 12.80 3.15
N SER A 63 -0.70 13.19 4.37
CA SER A 63 -1.05 14.57 4.69
C SER A 63 -0.17 15.16 5.82
N PRO A 64 1.13 15.45 5.56
CA PRO A 64 1.84 15.23 4.30
C PRO A 64 2.49 13.83 4.22
N VAL A 65 2.99 13.47 3.03
CA VAL A 65 3.99 12.40 2.85
C VAL A 65 5.26 12.76 3.64
N THR A 66 5.96 11.75 4.15
CA THR A 66 7.17 11.91 4.98
C THR A 66 8.27 10.99 4.48
N VAL A 67 9.50 11.22 4.93
CA VAL A 67 10.65 10.35 4.61
C VAL A 67 10.38 8.89 5.00
N LEU A 68 9.70 8.65 6.13
CA LEU A 68 9.40 7.29 6.58
C LEU A 68 8.48 6.55 5.60
N HIS A 69 7.54 7.22 4.93
CA HIS A 69 6.71 6.58 3.91
C HIS A 69 7.54 6.04 2.74
N LEU A 70 8.58 6.78 2.33
CA LEU A 70 9.50 6.37 1.27
C LEU A 70 10.43 5.26 1.76
N GLN A 71 10.94 5.37 2.99
CA GLN A 71 11.82 4.37 3.60
C GLN A 71 11.15 3.00 3.74
N MET A 72 9.82 2.91 3.91
CA MET A 72 9.11 1.62 3.94
C MET A 72 9.32 0.82 2.66
N PHE A 73 9.37 1.46 1.49
CA PHE A 73 9.65 0.77 0.23
C PHE A 73 11.08 0.27 0.16
N GLU A 74 12.04 1.07 0.61
CA GLU A 74 13.45 0.67 0.65
C GLU A 74 13.67 -0.51 1.63
N MET A 75 13.11 -0.45 2.84
CA MET A 75 13.17 -1.55 3.81
C MET A 75 12.59 -2.84 3.22
N THR A 76 11.43 -2.74 2.57
CA THR A 76 10.76 -3.88 1.96
C THR A 76 11.56 -4.41 0.77
N GLY A 77 12.13 -3.55 -0.06
CA GLY A 77 13.02 -3.93 -1.16
C GLY A 77 14.26 -4.68 -0.67
N ARG A 78 14.81 -4.29 0.49
CA ARG A 78 15.92 -5.01 1.13
C ARG A 78 15.50 -6.39 1.61
N TYR A 79 14.37 -6.50 2.30
CA TYR A 79 13.80 -7.76 2.75
C TYR A 79 13.53 -8.71 1.59
N VAL A 80 12.95 -8.21 0.50
CA VAL A 80 12.56 -9.00 -0.68
C VAL A 80 13.76 -9.64 -1.39
N ARG A 81 14.98 -9.10 -1.29
CA ARG A 81 16.16 -9.69 -1.95
C ARG A 81 16.38 -11.16 -1.59
N ASP A 82 16.12 -11.51 -0.34
CA ASP A 82 16.30 -12.85 0.21
C ASP A 82 15.01 -13.70 0.15
N THR A 83 14.04 -13.29 -0.66
CA THR A 83 12.77 -14.00 -0.90
C THR A 83 12.60 -14.38 -2.37
N ASP A 84 11.53 -15.11 -2.66
CA ASP A 84 11.13 -15.48 -4.02
C ASP A 84 10.47 -14.34 -4.82
N PHE A 85 10.46 -13.11 -4.31
CA PHE A 85 9.89 -11.95 -5.00
C PHE A 85 10.93 -11.09 -5.72
N ASP A 86 10.52 -10.50 -6.84
CA ASP A 86 11.23 -9.41 -7.52
C ASP A 86 10.33 -8.18 -7.55
N VAL A 87 10.73 -7.10 -6.87
CA VAL A 87 9.96 -5.85 -6.89
C VAL A 87 10.06 -5.24 -8.29
N VAL A 88 8.92 -5.19 -8.98
CA VAL A 88 8.79 -4.65 -10.34
C VAL A 88 8.12 -3.28 -10.37
N GLY A 89 7.44 -2.87 -9.30
CA GLY A 89 6.87 -1.52 -9.17
C GLY A 89 6.44 -1.20 -7.74
N SER A 90 6.44 0.08 -7.42
CA SER A 90 6.04 0.61 -6.11
C SER A 90 5.12 1.81 -6.32
N TYR A 91 4.03 1.90 -5.56
CA TYR A 91 3.03 2.96 -5.72
C TYR A 91 2.64 3.57 -4.37
N LEU A 92 2.69 4.90 -4.30
CA LEU A 92 1.92 5.68 -3.34
C LEU A 92 0.52 5.91 -3.93
N SER A 93 -0.52 5.57 -3.19
CA SER A 93 -1.92 5.81 -3.59
C SER A 93 -2.60 6.71 -2.54
N PRO A 94 -2.63 8.04 -2.77
CA PRO A 94 -3.26 8.95 -1.83
C PRO A 94 -4.78 8.75 -1.75
N VAL A 95 -5.31 8.78 -0.53
CA VAL A 95 -6.74 8.56 -0.26
C VAL A 95 -7.62 9.64 -0.90
N SER A 96 -8.86 9.34 -1.23
CA SER A 96 -9.87 10.34 -1.66
C SER A 96 -10.16 11.39 -0.58
N ASP A 97 -10.55 12.61 -1.00
CA ASP A 97 -11.01 13.66 -0.06
C ASP A 97 -12.33 13.28 0.64
N ALA A 98 -13.08 12.32 0.07
CA ALA A 98 -14.28 11.76 0.69
C ALA A 98 -13.99 10.94 1.98
N TYR A 99 -12.73 10.66 2.27
CA TYR A 99 -12.32 10.07 3.55
C TYR A 99 -12.64 10.99 4.74
N ASN A 100 -12.81 12.30 4.50
CA ASN A 100 -13.32 13.27 5.49
C ASN A 100 -12.55 13.31 6.82
N LYS A 101 -11.25 12.95 6.81
CA LYS A 101 -10.39 13.07 7.98
C LYS A 101 -10.20 14.56 8.34
N PRO A 102 -10.37 14.97 9.61
CA PRO A 102 -10.39 16.39 10.00
C PRO A 102 -9.17 17.22 9.59
N SER A 103 -7.99 16.60 9.52
CA SER A 103 -6.71 17.27 9.22
C SER A 103 -6.20 16.98 7.79
N LEU A 104 -7.06 16.44 6.91
CA LEU A 104 -6.70 16.05 5.56
C LEU A 104 -6.56 17.28 4.66
N ALA A 105 -5.35 17.50 4.13
CA ALA A 105 -5.14 18.45 3.04
C ALA A 105 -5.87 17.97 1.78
N ARG A 106 -6.20 18.89 0.86
CA ARG A 106 -6.88 18.55 -0.40
C ARG A 106 -6.08 17.52 -1.20
N ALA A 107 -6.77 16.62 -1.89
CA ALA A 107 -6.14 15.54 -2.63
C ALA A 107 -5.10 16.03 -3.64
N ARG A 108 -5.42 17.11 -4.37
CA ARG A 108 -4.49 17.73 -5.33
C ARG A 108 -3.15 18.11 -4.69
N ASP A 109 -3.18 18.63 -3.46
CA ASP A 109 -1.99 19.11 -2.76
C ASP A 109 -1.19 17.90 -2.26
N ARG A 110 -1.88 16.84 -1.80
CA ARG A 110 -1.26 15.59 -1.35
C ARG A 110 -0.62 14.82 -2.50
N VAL A 111 -1.28 14.71 -3.65
CA VAL A 111 -0.71 14.14 -4.88
C VAL A 111 0.53 14.93 -5.29
N ALA A 112 0.48 16.27 -5.33
CA ALA A 112 1.64 17.10 -5.66
C ALA A 112 2.81 16.87 -4.69
N MET A 113 2.55 16.85 -3.38
CA MET A 113 3.58 16.55 -2.38
C MET A 113 4.15 15.14 -2.53
N CYS A 114 3.32 14.12 -2.80
CA CYS A 114 3.80 12.77 -3.10
C CYS A 114 4.70 12.76 -4.34
N THR A 115 4.32 13.43 -5.42
CA THR A 115 5.13 13.52 -6.66
C THR A 115 6.47 14.17 -6.38
N LEU A 116 6.48 15.33 -5.72
CA LEU A 116 7.70 16.02 -5.30
C LEU A 116 8.59 15.14 -4.42
N ALA A 117 8.01 14.33 -3.54
CA ALA A 117 8.75 13.42 -2.67
C ALA A 117 9.45 12.30 -3.45
N VAL A 118 8.77 11.68 -4.41
CA VAL A 118 9.33 10.57 -5.20
C VAL A 118 10.31 11.04 -6.29
N GLU A 119 10.29 12.33 -6.62
CA GLU A 119 11.22 12.97 -7.58
C GLU A 119 12.43 13.62 -6.90
N ALA A 120 12.39 13.79 -5.58
CA ALA A 120 13.45 14.49 -4.83
C ALA A 120 14.79 13.74 -4.76
N ASP A 121 14.78 12.42 -4.94
CA ASP A 121 15.95 11.56 -4.74
C ASP A 121 15.89 10.34 -5.68
N ASP A 122 17.00 10.01 -6.32
CA ASP A 122 17.16 8.84 -7.19
C ASP A 122 16.93 7.52 -6.44
N ALA A 123 17.15 7.49 -5.13
CA ALA A 123 16.81 6.34 -4.29
C ALA A 123 15.31 5.96 -4.37
N ASN A 124 14.45 6.91 -4.75
CA ASN A 124 13.01 6.70 -4.91
C ASN A 124 12.60 6.33 -6.35
N ALA A 125 13.55 6.07 -7.25
CA ALA A 125 13.30 5.84 -8.68
C ALA A 125 12.37 4.65 -8.99
N SER A 126 12.07 3.78 -8.03
CA SER A 126 11.10 2.68 -8.19
C SER A 126 9.66 3.07 -7.82
N ILE A 127 9.45 4.20 -7.15
CA ILE A 127 8.17 4.63 -6.59
C ILE A 127 7.44 5.56 -7.57
N MET A 128 6.17 5.31 -7.79
CA MET A 128 5.23 6.15 -8.55
C MET A 128 4.11 6.64 -7.65
N VAL A 129 3.38 7.66 -8.09
CA VAL A 129 2.16 8.13 -7.43
C VAL A 129 1.00 7.80 -8.37
N ASP A 130 0.01 7.07 -7.87
CA ASP A 130 -1.24 6.83 -8.59
C ASP A 130 -2.36 7.69 -8.00
N PRO A 131 -2.87 8.69 -8.74
CA PRO A 131 -3.93 9.56 -8.28
C PRO A 131 -5.33 8.96 -8.48
N TRP A 132 -5.48 7.75 -9.06
CA TRP A 132 -6.76 7.16 -9.43
C TRP A 132 -7.82 7.29 -8.35
N GLU A 133 -7.50 6.89 -7.11
CA GLU A 133 -8.44 6.96 -6.00
C GLU A 133 -8.91 8.40 -5.74
N THR A 134 -7.99 9.37 -5.77
CA THR A 134 -8.32 10.79 -5.57
C THR A 134 -9.17 11.40 -6.67
N LEU A 135 -9.14 10.81 -7.87
CA LEU A 135 -9.89 11.29 -9.01
C LEU A 135 -11.31 10.73 -9.06
N ARG A 136 -11.60 9.65 -8.33
CA ARG A 136 -12.94 9.05 -8.32
C ARG A 136 -13.98 10.02 -7.80
N CYS A 137 -15.08 10.14 -8.54
CA CYS A 137 -16.23 10.94 -8.15
C CYS A 137 -17.55 10.21 -8.40
N ASP A 138 -18.65 10.81 -7.94
CA ASP A 138 -20.00 10.45 -8.35
C ASP A 138 -20.41 11.20 -9.63
N ASP A 139 -21.61 10.94 -10.14
CA ASP A 139 -22.13 11.60 -11.36
C ASP A 139 -22.27 13.12 -11.22
N ALA A 140 -22.28 13.65 -9.99
CA ALA A 140 -22.28 15.07 -9.70
C ALA A 140 -20.86 15.67 -9.57
N GLY A 141 -19.81 14.87 -9.80
CA GLY A 141 -18.42 15.29 -9.70
C GLY A 141 -17.89 15.42 -8.27
N ARG A 142 -18.62 14.92 -7.26
CA ARG A 142 -18.18 14.96 -5.85
C ARG A 142 -17.24 13.79 -5.57
N PRO A 143 -16.13 13.98 -4.82
CA PRO A 143 -15.24 12.89 -4.47
C PRO A 143 -15.99 11.72 -3.82
N VAL A 144 -15.62 10.50 -4.18
CA VAL A 144 -16.16 9.28 -3.54
C VAL A 144 -15.05 8.54 -2.83
N TYR A 145 -15.41 7.90 -1.72
CA TYR A 145 -14.50 7.08 -0.98
C TYR A 145 -14.26 5.74 -1.71
N THR A 146 -13.07 5.17 -1.57
CA THR A 146 -12.69 3.88 -2.19
C THR A 146 -12.04 2.98 -1.17
N ARG A 147 -12.60 1.78 -0.98
CA ARG A 147 -12.07 0.81 -0.03
C ARG A 147 -10.69 0.34 -0.50
N THR A 148 -9.76 0.11 0.42
CA THR A 148 -8.41 -0.37 0.07
C THR A 148 -8.44 -1.65 -0.77
N ALA A 149 -9.38 -2.58 -0.51
CA ALA A 149 -9.56 -3.78 -1.33
C ALA A 149 -9.88 -3.44 -2.81
N ASP A 150 -10.68 -2.40 -3.05
CA ASP A 150 -11.03 -1.90 -4.37
C ASP A 150 -9.82 -1.20 -5.03
N THR A 151 -9.05 -0.42 -4.28
CA THR A 151 -7.78 0.14 -4.76
C THR A 151 -6.79 -0.94 -5.19
N LEU A 152 -6.62 -2.02 -4.41
CA LEU A 152 -5.75 -3.15 -4.80
C LEU A 152 -6.28 -3.90 -6.05
N ARG A 153 -7.61 -4.05 -6.18
CA ARG A 153 -8.23 -4.61 -7.39
C ARG A 153 -7.94 -3.76 -8.63
N HIS A 154 -7.96 -2.43 -8.50
CA HIS A 154 -7.60 -1.53 -9.59
C HIS A 154 -6.17 -1.77 -10.08
N PHE A 155 -5.19 -1.84 -9.17
CA PHE A 155 -3.80 -2.16 -9.54
C PHE A 155 -3.67 -3.54 -10.21
N ASP A 156 -4.37 -4.54 -9.70
CA ASP A 156 -4.39 -5.90 -10.26
C ASP A 156 -4.96 -5.90 -11.69
N TYR A 157 -6.08 -5.21 -11.89
CA TYR A 157 -6.70 -5.04 -13.19
C TYR A 157 -5.78 -4.31 -14.18
N GLU A 158 -5.25 -3.14 -13.82
CA GLU A 158 -4.38 -2.37 -14.71
C GLU A 158 -3.11 -3.15 -15.09
N ILE A 159 -2.45 -3.79 -14.12
CA ILE A 159 -1.15 -4.43 -14.36
C ILE A 159 -1.30 -5.80 -15.01
N ASN A 160 -2.18 -6.65 -14.50
CA ASN A 160 -2.28 -8.04 -14.95
C ASN A 160 -3.26 -8.19 -16.11
N HIS A 161 -4.35 -7.41 -16.14
CA HIS A 161 -5.33 -7.50 -17.22
C HIS A 161 -5.03 -6.52 -18.36
N VAL A 162 -5.02 -5.20 -18.12
CA VAL A 162 -4.84 -4.18 -19.18
C VAL A 162 -3.44 -4.26 -19.78
N LEU A 163 -2.41 -4.38 -18.94
CA LEU A 163 -1.03 -4.48 -19.39
C LEU A 163 -0.57 -5.93 -19.66
N GLY A 164 -1.39 -6.95 -19.36
CA GLY A 164 -1.07 -8.36 -19.61
C GLY A 164 0.08 -8.90 -18.77
N GLY A 165 0.30 -8.37 -17.56
CA GLY A 165 1.32 -8.84 -16.63
C GLY A 165 2.77 -8.46 -17.00
N ILE A 166 3.72 -9.16 -16.38
CA ILE A 166 5.15 -8.92 -16.47
C ILE A 166 5.81 -9.99 -17.32
N GLN A 167 6.68 -9.59 -18.25
CA GLN A 167 7.37 -10.53 -19.12
C GLN A 167 8.49 -11.27 -18.39
N ALA A 168 8.49 -12.60 -18.43
CA ALA A 168 9.57 -13.44 -17.95
C ALA A 168 10.72 -13.56 -18.98
N ALA A 169 11.82 -14.20 -18.57
CA ALA A 169 13.00 -14.39 -19.43
C ALA A 169 12.69 -15.25 -20.67
N ASP A 170 11.82 -16.26 -20.54
CA ASP A 170 11.37 -17.16 -21.60
C ASP A 170 10.32 -16.54 -22.54
N GLY A 171 9.93 -15.28 -22.29
CA GLY A 171 8.93 -14.56 -23.07
C GLY A 171 7.49 -14.75 -22.60
N SER A 172 7.22 -15.65 -21.64
CA SER A 172 5.90 -15.80 -21.01
C SER A 172 5.50 -14.54 -20.23
N ARG A 173 4.20 -14.41 -19.93
CA ARG A 173 3.65 -13.34 -19.10
C ARG A 173 3.23 -13.91 -17.76
N LEU A 174 3.72 -13.30 -16.70
CA LEU A 174 3.41 -13.65 -15.32
C LEU A 174 2.57 -12.55 -14.69
N ASP A 175 1.54 -12.94 -13.94
CA ASP A 175 0.79 -12.01 -13.12
C ASP A 175 1.68 -11.47 -11.99
N ALA A 176 1.75 -10.15 -11.88
CA ALA A 176 2.34 -9.47 -10.74
C ALA A 176 1.48 -9.70 -9.49
N ARG A 177 2.11 -10.13 -8.40
CA ARG A 177 1.48 -10.10 -7.08
C ARG A 177 1.36 -8.64 -6.65
N ILE A 178 0.13 -8.17 -6.48
CA ILE A 178 -0.14 -6.90 -5.83
C ILE A 178 -0.17 -7.15 -4.32
N ALA A 179 0.57 -6.37 -3.54
CA ALA A 179 0.58 -6.47 -2.08
C ALA A 179 0.49 -5.09 -1.44
N LEU A 180 -0.26 -5.02 -0.34
CA LEU A 180 -0.39 -3.81 0.47
C LEU A 180 0.90 -3.59 1.28
N LEU A 181 1.46 -2.38 1.25
CA LEU A 181 2.59 -1.97 2.07
C LEU A 181 2.10 -1.02 3.17
N ILE A 182 2.21 -1.43 4.43
CA ILE A 182 1.72 -0.67 5.58
C ILE A 182 2.70 -0.73 6.76
N GLY A 183 2.56 0.20 7.70
CA GLY A 183 3.19 0.11 9.01
C GLY A 183 2.41 -0.79 9.96
N ALA A 184 3.09 -1.27 11.01
CA ALA A 184 2.49 -2.09 12.06
C ALA A 184 1.34 -1.41 12.82
N ASP A 185 1.32 -0.08 12.84
CA ASP A 185 0.26 0.74 13.41
C ASP A 185 -1.09 0.58 12.69
N VAL A 186 -1.05 0.46 11.36
CA VAL A 186 -2.24 0.13 10.55
C VAL A 186 -2.62 -1.34 10.71
N ALA A 187 -1.63 -2.25 10.75
CA ALA A 187 -1.90 -3.68 10.92
C ALA A 187 -2.68 -4.00 12.21
N MET A 188 -2.41 -3.27 13.31
CA MET A 188 -3.15 -3.42 14.57
C MET A 188 -4.66 -3.22 14.42
N THR A 189 -5.11 -2.37 13.50
CA THR A 189 -6.54 -2.09 13.35
C THR A 189 -7.25 -3.00 12.40
N MET A 190 -6.54 -3.75 11.56
CA MET A 190 -7.13 -4.67 10.57
C MET A 190 -8.03 -5.75 11.19
N SER A 191 -8.00 -5.88 12.52
CA SER A 191 -8.87 -6.79 13.28
C SER A 191 -10.12 -6.14 13.87
N ASP A 192 -10.24 -4.81 13.83
CA ASP A 192 -11.40 -4.08 14.35
C ASP A 192 -12.47 -3.96 13.27
N PRO A 193 -13.64 -4.63 13.42
CA PRO A 193 -14.71 -4.59 12.44
C PRO A 193 -15.40 -3.21 12.34
N ASN A 194 -15.18 -2.31 13.32
CA ASN A 194 -15.64 -0.93 13.25
C ASN A 194 -14.74 -0.05 12.39
N VAL A 195 -13.62 -0.60 11.91
CA VAL A 195 -12.60 0.10 11.13
C VAL A 195 -12.41 -0.62 9.78
N TRP A 196 -12.57 -1.93 9.73
CA TRP A 196 -12.45 -2.69 8.48
C TRP A 196 -13.64 -3.61 8.29
N ASP A 197 -14.20 -3.63 7.08
CA ASP A 197 -15.11 -4.70 6.69
C ASP A 197 -14.32 -6.03 6.70
N PRO A 198 -14.73 -7.05 7.48
CA PRO A 198 -14.06 -8.35 7.48
C PRO A 198 -13.93 -8.97 6.09
N ALA A 199 -14.91 -8.75 5.20
CA ALA A 199 -14.85 -9.24 3.83
C ALA A 199 -13.74 -8.57 3.01
N ASP A 200 -13.45 -7.30 3.27
CA ASP A 200 -12.33 -6.60 2.65
C ASP A 200 -10.99 -7.06 3.21
N ILE A 201 -10.90 -7.38 4.51
CA ILE A 201 -9.70 -8.00 5.09
C ILE A 201 -9.41 -9.36 4.45
N ASP A 202 -10.45 -10.16 4.21
CA ASP A 202 -10.32 -11.44 3.50
C ASP A 202 -9.77 -11.26 2.08
N VAL A 203 -10.16 -10.19 1.39
CA VAL A 203 -9.60 -9.86 0.08
C VAL A 203 -8.16 -9.37 0.20
N ILE A 204 -7.91 -8.40 1.07
CA ILE A 204 -6.59 -7.77 1.25
C ILE A 204 -5.56 -8.82 1.67
N LEU A 205 -5.81 -9.60 2.72
CA LEU A 205 -4.82 -10.52 3.29
C LEU A 205 -4.94 -11.95 2.73
N GLY A 206 -6.14 -12.38 2.32
CA GLY A 206 -6.34 -13.70 1.73
C GLY A 206 -5.99 -13.76 0.24
N THR A 207 -6.22 -12.69 -0.52
CA THR A 207 -5.94 -12.67 -1.96
C THR A 207 -4.60 -12.01 -2.29
N TYR A 208 -4.41 -10.76 -1.89
CA TYR A 208 -3.26 -9.94 -2.25
C TYR A 208 -2.04 -10.15 -1.34
N GLY A 209 -2.28 -10.08 -0.03
CA GLY A 209 -1.26 -10.10 1.01
C GLY A 209 -0.75 -8.70 1.38
N ALA A 210 0.04 -8.65 2.45
CA ALA A 210 0.59 -7.41 2.97
C ALA A 210 2.04 -7.55 3.44
N PHE A 211 2.86 -6.53 3.16
CA PHE A 211 4.14 -6.30 3.79
C PHE A 211 3.94 -5.29 4.92
N ILE A 212 4.27 -5.72 6.14
CA ILE A 212 4.05 -4.95 7.36
C ILE A 212 5.40 -4.54 7.92
N VAL A 213 5.69 -3.24 7.85
CA VAL A 213 6.93 -2.67 8.38
C VAL A 213 6.78 -2.44 9.88
N GLU A 214 7.69 -3.01 10.66
CA GLU A 214 7.68 -2.89 12.11
C GLU A 214 7.79 -1.44 12.57
N ARG A 215 7.17 -1.12 13.71
CA ARG A 215 7.34 0.16 14.40
C ARG A 215 7.62 -0.09 15.88
N PRO A 216 8.85 -0.51 16.25
CA PRO A 216 9.16 -0.98 17.60
C PRO A 216 8.84 0.04 18.71
N ALA A 217 8.93 1.33 18.41
CA ALA A 217 8.60 2.43 19.33
C ALA A 217 7.10 2.55 19.65
N GLN A 218 6.24 2.10 18.73
CA GLN A 218 4.80 2.37 18.74
C GLN A 218 3.96 1.09 18.89
N THR A 219 4.50 -0.05 18.48
CA THR A 219 3.70 -1.26 18.29
C THR A 219 4.50 -2.53 18.57
N ASP A 220 3.92 -3.42 19.39
CA ASP A 220 4.36 -4.81 19.50
C ASP A 220 3.78 -5.61 18.32
N ILE A 221 4.64 -5.92 17.35
CA ILE A 221 4.24 -6.59 16.11
C ILE A 221 3.55 -7.93 16.38
N ARG A 222 3.95 -8.68 17.40
CA ARG A 222 3.33 -9.99 17.70
C ARG A 222 1.89 -9.81 18.15
N LYS A 223 1.61 -8.78 18.94
CA LYS A 223 0.24 -8.43 19.33
C LYS A 223 -0.57 -7.94 18.14
N ALA A 224 0.02 -7.15 17.25
CA ALA A 224 -0.64 -6.65 16.06
C ALA A 224 -1.07 -7.77 15.10
N LEU A 225 -0.23 -8.80 14.95
CA LEU A 225 -0.48 -9.88 14.00
C LEU A 225 -1.31 -11.03 14.57
N ARG A 226 -1.42 -11.17 15.89
CA ARG A 226 -2.17 -12.26 16.53
C ARG A 226 -3.59 -12.44 15.98
N PRO A 227 -4.40 -11.39 15.76
CA PRO A 227 -5.74 -11.54 15.18
C PRO A 227 -5.73 -11.92 13.69
N LEU A 228 -4.59 -11.74 13.02
CA LEU A 228 -4.40 -11.94 11.58
C LEU A 228 -3.69 -13.26 11.25
N GLU A 229 -3.38 -14.10 12.26
CA GLU A 229 -2.64 -15.37 12.12
C GLU A 229 -3.31 -16.37 11.15
N ARG A 230 -4.62 -16.23 10.91
CA ARG A 230 -5.35 -17.04 9.91
C ARG A 230 -4.90 -16.79 8.47
N TYR A 231 -4.21 -15.68 8.20
CA TYR A 231 -3.75 -15.30 6.87
C TYR A 231 -2.26 -15.64 6.69
N HIS A 232 -1.94 -16.29 5.58
CA HIS A 232 -0.57 -16.77 5.30
C HIS A 232 0.23 -15.84 4.37
N LYS A 233 -0.38 -14.78 3.85
CA LYS A 233 0.25 -13.83 2.92
C LYS A 233 0.64 -12.53 3.64
N ILE A 234 1.28 -12.67 4.78
CA ILE A 234 1.77 -11.56 5.59
C ILE A 234 3.28 -11.69 5.72
N TRP A 235 4.00 -10.65 5.32
CA TRP A 235 5.45 -10.57 5.43
C TRP A 235 5.82 -9.44 6.38
N VAL A 236 6.53 -9.78 7.45
CA VAL A 236 6.99 -8.80 8.45
C VAL A 236 8.37 -8.30 8.05
N VAL A 237 8.49 -6.99 7.91
CA VAL A 237 9.71 -6.30 7.50
C VAL A 237 10.26 -5.54 8.71
N SER A 238 11.46 -5.91 9.15
CA SER A 238 12.09 -5.21 10.26
C SER A 238 12.47 -3.77 9.89
N SER A 239 12.22 -2.87 10.83
CA SER A 239 12.53 -1.44 10.70
C SER A 239 13.60 -1.02 11.71
N PHE A 240 14.34 0.03 11.38
CA PHE A 240 15.09 0.78 12.39
C PHE A 240 14.14 1.66 13.23
N TYR A 241 14.64 2.13 14.37
CA TYR A 241 13.87 2.97 15.27
C TYR A 241 13.62 4.35 14.62
N ASN A 242 12.39 4.61 14.19
CA ASN A 242 11.98 5.91 13.68
C ASN A 242 10.55 6.24 14.14
N ASP A 243 10.36 7.39 14.80
CA ASP A 243 9.08 7.85 15.37
C ASP A 243 8.54 9.07 14.59
N VAL A 244 8.41 8.91 13.28
CA VAL A 244 7.91 9.94 12.38
C VAL A 244 6.46 9.65 12.00
N SER A 245 5.59 10.63 12.16
CA SER A 245 4.20 10.57 11.69
C SER A 245 3.77 11.91 11.11
N SER A 246 2.85 11.89 10.14
CA SER A 246 2.32 13.13 9.55
C SER A 246 1.67 14.03 10.62
N THR A 247 1.09 13.46 11.68
CA THR A 247 0.54 14.22 12.82
C THR A 247 1.63 14.99 13.57
N LYS A 248 2.79 14.36 13.83
CA LYS A 248 3.95 15.03 14.44
C LYS A 248 4.50 16.14 13.55
N ILE A 249 4.58 15.89 12.25
CA ILE A 249 5.00 16.89 11.26
C ILE A 249 4.05 18.09 11.22
N ARG A 250 2.72 17.87 11.18
CA ARG A 250 1.74 18.96 11.24
C ARG A 250 1.87 19.77 12.53
N ALA A 251 2.12 19.12 13.66
CA ALA A 251 2.35 19.80 14.93
C ALA A 251 3.62 20.67 14.91
N GLN A 252 4.75 20.13 14.43
CA GLN A 252 6.00 20.88 14.28
C GLN A 252 5.83 22.10 13.35
N LEU A 253 5.14 21.93 12.22
CA LEU A 253 4.87 23.01 11.27
C LEU A 253 4.08 24.16 11.91
N ARG A 254 3.04 23.85 12.70
CA ARG A 254 2.24 24.87 13.40
C ARG A 254 3.02 25.58 14.49
N ASN A 255 3.83 24.82 15.23
CA ASN A 255 4.66 25.37 16.30
C ASN A 255 5.88 26.13 15.77
N SER A 256 6.07 26.19 14.44
CA SER A 256 7.28 26.75 13.80
C SER A 256 8.57 26.08 14.28
N GLU A 257 8.49 24.78 14.60
CA GLU A 257 9.62 23.94 14.96
C GLU A 257 10.40 23.48 13.72
N MET A 258 11.61 22.98 13.94
CA MET A 258 12.41 22.38 12.87
C MET A 258 11.78 21.05 12.42
N VAL A 259 11.54 20.91 11.11
CA VAL A 259 10.97 19.70 10.51
C VAL A 259 12.06 18.99 9.71
N LEU A 260 12.58 17.88 10.24
CA LEU A 260 13.70 17.14 9.62
C LEU A 260 13.23 15.95 8.76
N ASP A 261 12.04 15.41 9.01
CA ASP A 261 11.58 14.16 8.37
C ASP A 261 10.65 14.37 7.16
N LEU A 262 10.84 15.50 6.46
CA LEU A 262 10.20 15.83 5.19
C LEU A 262 11.25 15.98 4.09
N PRO A 263 11.00 15.45 2.88
CA PRO A 263 11.78 15.83 1.71
C PRO A 263 11.74 17.35 1.51
N LYS A 264 12.89 17.97 1.23
CA LYS A 264 12.98 19.44 1.09
C LYS A 264 11.96 20.02 0.09
N PRO A 265 11.73 19.44 -1.11
CA PRO A 265 10.72 19.97 -2.03
C PRO A 265 9.29 19.95 -1.46
N VAL A 266 8.96 18.97 -0.62
CA VAL A 266 7.65 18.89 0.07
C VAL A 266 7.53 20.00 1.11
N PHE A 267 8.58 20.24 1.88
CA PHE A 267 8.61 21.35 2.85
C PHE A 267 8.44 22.71 2.15
N ASP A 268 9.14 22.93 1.05
CA ASP A 268 9.03 24.16 0.25
C ASP A 268 7.61 24.33 -0.33
N TYR A 269 7.00 23.25 -0.80
CA TYR A 269 5.62 23.23 -1.27
C TYR A 269 4.63 23.63 -0.17
N ILE A 270 4.75 23.02 1.02
CA ILE A 270 3.91 23.32 2.19
C ILE A 270 4.02 24.80 2.57
N ARG A 271 5.24 25.35 2.60
CA ARG A 271 5.46 26.76 2.92
C ARG A 271 4.84 27.68 1.90
N THR A 272 5.03 27.39 0.61
CA THR A 272 4.53 28.20 -0.51
C THR A 272 3.01 28.24 -0.55
N HIS A 273 2.36 27.11 -0.28
CA HIS A 273 0.90 26.97 -0.32
C HIS A 273 0.21 27.20 1.03
N ALA A 274 0.98 27.61 2.06
CA ALA A 274 0.48 27.89 3.39
C ALA A 274 -0.31 26.74 4.03
N LEU A 275 0.07 25.49 3.75
CA LEU A 275 -0.62 24.31 4.26
C LEU A 275 -0.35 24.10 5.77
N TYR A 276 -1.32 23.52 6.47
CA TYR A 276 -1.22 23.10 7.87
C TYR A 276 -1.03 24.23 8.90
N ARG A 277 -1.42 25.47 8.59
CA ARG A 277 -1.26 26.63 9.50
C ARG A 277 -2.36 26.79 10.55
N ASP A 278 -3.57 26.29 10.29
CA ASP A 278 -4.73 26.52 11.17
C ASP A 278 -5.02 25.34 12.11
N ALA A 279 -5.43 25.66 13.35
CA ALA A 279 -5.87 24.70 14.35
C ALA A 279 -7.34 24.32 14.10
N GLY A 280 -7.59 23.10 13.62
CA GLY A 280 -8.88 22.44 13.80
C GLY A 280 -8.97 21.83 15.21
N PRO A 281 -10.16 21.77 15.87
CA PRO A 281 -10.29 21.37 17.27
C PRO A 281 -9.88 19.92 17.64
N ASN A 282 -9.47 19.07 16.70
CA ASN A 282 -9.57 17.60 16.86
C ASN A 282 -8.28 16.78 16.70
N ASP A 283 -7.09 17.36 16.88
CA ASP A 283 -5.84 16.59 16.75
C ASP A 283 -5.66 15.46 17.82
N GLN A 284 -6.41 15.49 18.92
CA GLN A 284 -6.46 14.37 19.87
C GLN A 284 -7.33 13.20 19.36
N GLN A 285 -8.34 13.46 18.52
CA GLN A 285 -9.10 12.41 17.82
C GLN A 285 -8.29 11.78 16.68
N ASP A 286 -7.33 12.52 16.12
CA ASP A 286 -6.45 12.05 15.05
C ASP A 286 -5.62 10.81 15.46
N LYS A 287 -5.27 10.63 16.75
CA LYS A 287 -4.59 9.39 17.21
C LYS A 287 -5.48 8.14 17.14
N LYS A 288 -6.80 8.28 17.37
CA LYS A 288 -7.77 7.18 17.24
C LYS A 288 -8.10 6.87 15.78
N GLN A 289 -8.09 7.88 14.89
CA GLN A 289 -8.37 7.71 13.46
C GLN A 289 -7.13 7.44 12.59
N HIS A 290 -5.91 7.77 13.04
CA HIS A 290 -4.66 7.42 12.32
C HIS A 290 -4.48 5.91 12.20
N GLN A 291 -4.98 5.20 13.21
CA GLN A 291 -5.01 3.76 13.29
C GLN A 291 -5.93 3.15 12.20
N GLY A 292 -6.96 3.86 11.72
CA GLY A 292 -7.83 3.44 10.61
C GLY A 292 -7.47 4.02 9.24
N ALA A 293 -6.30 4.65 9.04
CA ALA A 293 -6.03 5.43 7.81
C ALA A 293 -5.88 4.62 6.50
N ALA A 294 -6.00 3.29 6.56
CA ALA A 294 -6.14 2.41 5.40
C ALA A 294 -7.54 1.76 5.32
N ALA A 295 -8.47 2.20 6.16
CA ALA A 295 -9.63 1.45 6.59
C ALA A 295 -10.90 2.32 6.59
N GLN A 296 -11.98 1.72 6.10
CA GLN A 296 -13.31 2.26 5.80
C GLN A 296 -13.43 3.22 4.66
#